data_AF-A0A8C0R3F7-F1
#
_entry.id   AF-A0A8C0R3F7-F1
#
_cell.length_a   1.000
_cell.length_b   1.000
_cell.length_c   1.000
_cell.angle_alpha   90.00
_cell.angle_beta   90.00
_cell.angle_gamma   90.00
#
_symmetry.space_group_name_H-M   'P 1'
#
loop_
_entity.id
_entity.type
_entity.pdbx_description
1 polymer ?
#
loop_
_entity_poly.entity_id
_entity_poly.type
_entity_poly.pdbx_seq_one_letter_code
_entity_poly.pdbx_strand_id
1 'polypeptide(L)'
;MTAAANWVANGASLEDCHSNLFSLAELTGIKWRRYNFGGHGDCGPIISAPAQDDPILLSFIRCLQANLLCVWRRDVKPDCKELWIFWWGDEPNLVGVIHHELQVVEEGLWENGLSYECRTLLFKAIHNLLERCLMDKNFVRIGKWFVRPYEKDEKPVNKSEHLSCAFTFFLHGESNVCTSVEIAQHQPIYLINEEHIHMAQSSPAPFQDNCLQSKRRAISI
;
A
#
# COMPACT_ATOMS: atom_id res chain seq x y z
N MET A 1 8.73 17.38 -58.43
CA MET A 1 8.58 16.17 -57.61
C MET A 1 8.79 16.55 -56.16
N THR A 2 7.71 16.76 -55.42
CA THR A 2 7.73 16.99 -53.97
C THR A 2 6.68 16.05 -53.38
N ALA A 3 7.13 14.89 -52.90
CA ALA A 3 6.29 13.94 -52.21
C ALA A 3 5.89 14.54 -50.86
N ALA A 4 4.62 14.91 -50.72
CA ALA A 4 4.02 15.18 -49.42
C ALA A 4 3.98 13.86 -48.64
N ALA A 5 4.62 13.83 -47.48
CA ALA A 5 4.49 12.71 -46.55
C ALA A 5 3.06 12.68 -46.03
N ASN A 6 2.23 11.82 -46.62
CA ASN A 6 0.90 11.50 -46.14
C ASN A 6 1.05 10.69 -44.83
N TRP A 7 0.98 11.38 -43.70
CA TRP A 7 0.71 10.75 -42.40
C TRP A 7 -0.76 10.33 -42.37
N VAL A 8 -1.08 9.25 -43.09
CA VAL A 8 -2.35 8.56 -42.86
C VAL A 8 -2.23 7.88 -41.51
N ALA A 9 -2.68 8.57 -40.45
CA ALA A 9 -3.01 7.89 -39.21
C ALA A 9 -4.05 6.81 -39.56
N ASN A 10 -3.82 5.57 -39.12
CA ASN A 10 -4.59 4.38 -39.53
C ASN A 10 -6.07 4.38 -39.08
N GLY A 11 -6.71 5.53 -38.86
CA GLY A 11 -8.08 5.65 -38.36
C GLY A 11 -8.30 5.08 -36.95
N ALA A 12 -7.26 4.51 -36.32
CA ALA A 12 -7.27 4.01 -34.97
C ALA A 12 -7.11 5.19 -33.99
N SER A 13 -8.20 5.92 -33.73
CA SER A 13 -8.24 6.87 -32.62
C SER A 13 -8.06 6.10 -31.31
N LEU A 14 -7.13 6.56 -30.46
CA LEU A 14 -6.91 6.03 -29.12
C LEU A 14 -7.76 6.78 -28.06
N GLU A 15 -8.57 7.76 -28.49
CA GLU A 15 -9.35 8.64 -27.61
C GLU A 15 -10.41 7.86 -26.80
N ASP A 16 -10.90 6.74 -27.33
CA ASP A 16 -11.90 5.87 -26.69
C ASP A 16 -11.31 4.55 -26.14
N CYS A 17 -9.98 4.44 -26.06
CA CYS A 17 -9.35 3.25 -25.50
C CYS A 17 -9.30 3.29 -23.97
N HIS A 18 -9.94 2.31 -23.33
CA HIS A 18 -9.82 2.12 -21.89
C HIS A 18 -8.47 1.49 -21.53
N SER A 19 -7.75 2.16 -20.64
CA SER A 19 -6.53 1.64 -20.01
C SER A 19 -6.83 1.24 -18.57
N ASN A 20 -5.96 0.42 -18.00
CA ASN A 20 -5.94 0.12 -16.57
C ASN A 20 -5.12 1.15 -15.77
N LEU A 21 -4.81 2.30 -16.38
CA LEU A 21 -4.10 3.42 -15.79
C LEU A 21 -5.08 4.49 -15.29
N PHE A 22 -4.89 4.93 -14.05
CA PHE A 22 -5.71 5.95 -13.40
C PHE A 22 -4.83 7.06 -12.85
N SER A 23 -5.19 8.32 -13.14
CA SER A 23 -4.57 9.48 -12.49
C SER A 23 -5.15 9.65 -11.09
N LEU A 24 -4.30 9.76 -10.07
CA LEU A 24 -4.72 9.85 -8.68
C LEU A 24 -4.69 11.28 -8.15
N ALA A 25 -3.54 11.95 -8.29
CA ALA A 25 -3.33 13.27 -7.72
C ALA A 25 -2.16 13.99 -8.40
N GLU A 26 -2.24 15.31 -8.42
CA GLU A 26 -1.12 16.17 -8.78
C GLU A 26 -0.27 16.50 -7.55
N LEU A 27 1.05 16.39 -7.69
CA LEU A 27 2.03 16.63 -6.63
C LEU A 27 2.41 18.10 -6.45
N THR A 28 1.87 18.99 -7.27
CA THR A 28 2.10 20.42 -7.13
C THR A 28 1.69 20.89 -5.73
N GLY A 29 2.63 21.48 -5.01
CA GLY A 29 2.40 21.97 -3.66
C GLY A 29 2.40 20.90 -2.55
N ILE A 30 2.81 19.65 -2.85
CA ILE A 30 3.03 18.67 -1.79
C ILE A 30 4.20 19.11 -0.90
N LYS A 31 3.99 18.99 0.40
CA LYS A 31 4.98 19.24 1.46
C LYS A 31 5.25 17.95 2.19
N TRP A 32 6.47 17.81 2.68
CA TRP A 32 6.85 16.63 3.45
C TRP A 32 7.82 16.95 4.57
N ARG A 33 7.81 16.08 5.58
CA ARG A 33 8.71 16.17 6.72
C ARG A 33 9.13 14.79 7.18
N ARG A 34 10.41 14.67 7.48
CA ARG A 34 11.07 13.47 7.97
C ARG A 34 11.41 13.63 9.44
N TYR A 35 10.99 12.64 10.21
CA TYR A 35 11.24 12.51 11.63
C TYR A 35 12.15 11.32 11.90
N ASN A 36 13.08 11.50 12.82
CA ASN A 36 13.90 10.42 13.36
C ASN A 36 13.88 10.50 14.89
N PHE A 37 14.26 9.41 15.54
CA PHE A 37 14.43 9.36 16.97
C PHE A 37 15.65 10.21 17.39
N GLY A 38 15.44 11.17 18.27
CA GLY A 38 16.48 12.11 18.74
C GLY A 38 17.05 11.78 20.12
N GLY A 39 16.85 10.57 20.63
CA GLY A 39 17.35 10.14 21.95
C GLY A 39 18.87 9.98 21.99
N HIS A 40 19.45 9.99 23.20
CA HIS A 40 20.89 9.87 23.44
C HIS A 40 21.38 8.43 23.16
N GLY A 41 21.65 8.16 21.89
CA GLY A 41 21.99 6.86 21.33
C GLY A 41 21.35 6.78 19.94
N ASP A 42 22.18 6.66 18.89
CA ASP A 42 21.78 6.76 17.47
C ASP A 42 20.78 5.67 16.98
N CYS A 43 20.15 4.95 17.89
CA CYS A 43 19.27 3.83 17.62
C CYS A 43 18.13 3.86 18.64
N GLY A 44 16.88 3.83 18.15
CA GLY A 44 15.70 3.64 19.00
C GLY A 44 15.75 2.30 19.77
N PRO A 45 14.72 1.97 20.56
CA PRO A 45 14.72 0.77 21.38
C PRO A 45 15.06 -0.49 20.55
N ILE A 46 15.99 -1.30 21.09
CA ILE A 46 16.43 -2.56 20.50
C ILE A 46 15.20 -3.44 20.27
N ILE A 47 15.19 -4.08 19.09
CA ILE A 47 14.21 -4.93 18.37
C ILE A 47 13.19 -5.76 19.20
N SER A 48 13.33 -5.92 20.51
CA SER A 48 12.44 -6.73 21.38
C SER A 48 11.42 -5.92 22.18
N ALA A 49 11.42 -4.58 22.13
CA ALA A 49 10.40 -3.80 22.81
C ALA A 49 9.05 -3.92 22.05
N PRO A 50 7.93 -4.19 22.73
CA PRO A 50 6.58 -4.12 22.15
C PRO A 50 6.42 -2.88 21.26
N ALA A 51 5.64 -2.95 20.18
CA ALA A 51 5.39 -1.81 19.27
C ALA A 51 4.84 -0.55 19.99
N GLN A 52 4.37 -0.70 21.23
CA GLN A 52 3.92 0.36 22.13
C GLN A 52 5.07 1.21 22.70
N ASP A 53 6.29 0.68 22.73
CA ASP A 53 7.48 1.34 23.30
C ASP A 53 8.34 2.02 22.23
N ASP A 54 7.99 1.89 20.94
CA ASP A 54 8.70 2.52 19.84
C ASP A 54 8.03 3.86 19.45
N PRO A 55 8.72 5.00 19.66
CA PRO A 55 8.14 6.31 19.39
C PRO A 55 7.83 6.56 17.91
N ILE A 56 8.56 5.95 16.98
CA ILE A 56 8.29 6.04 15.53
C ILE A 56 7.00 5.28 15.21
N LEU A 57 6.86 4.04 15.70
CA LEU A 57 5.67 3.24 15.43
C LEU A 57 4.43 3.80 16.10
N LEU A 58 4.56 4.28 17.34
CA LEU A 58 3.46 4.94 18.06
C LEU A 58 2.99 6.20 17.31
N SER A 59 3.93 7.03 16.86
CA SER A 59 3.60 8.24 16.07
C SER A 59 2.97 7.86 14.73
N PHE A 60 3.46 6.81 14.07
CA PHE A 60 2.87 6.30 12.84
C PHE A 60 1.41 5.85 13.05
N ILE A 61 1.12 5.09 14.09
CA ILE A 61 -0.25 4.66 14.42
C ILE A 61 -1.16 5.87 14.66
N ARG A 62 -0.68 6.87 15.41
CA ARG A 62 -1.43 8.13 15.65
C ARG A 62 -1.65 8.91 14.35
N CYS A 63 -0.66 8.95 13.46
CA CYS A 63 -0.80 9.57 12.14
C CYS A 63 -1.89 8.89 11.30
N LEU A 64 -1.94 7.54 11.33
CA LEU A 64 -3.01 6.79 10.66
C LEU A 64 -4.38 7.12 11.24
N GLN A 65 -4.51 7.20 12.57
CA GLN A 65 -5.75 7.58 13.24
C GLN A 65 -6.20 9.01 12.88
N ALA A 66 -5.25 9.93 12.71
CA ALA A 66 -5.48 11.30 12.26
C ALA A 66 -5.68 11.44 10.73
N ASN A 67 -5.71 10.32 9.99
CA ASN A 67 -5.85 10.28 8.53
C ASN A 67 -4.76 11.07 7.78
N LEU A 68 -3.54 11.09 8.33
CA LEU A 68 -2.38 11.72 7.70
C LEU A 68 -1.74 10.77 6.67
N LEU A 69 -1.24 11.34 5.58
CA LEU A 69 -0.48 10.57 4.59
C LEU A 69 0.93 10.33 5.11
N CYS A 70 1.17 9.16 5.71
CA CYS A 70 2.43 8.84 6.36
C CYS A 70 2.98 7.46 6.00
N VAL A 71 4.30 7.32 6.13
CA VAL A 71 5.01 6.04 5.98
C VAL A 71 6.19 6.02 6.94
N TRP A 72 6.48 4.86 7.50
CA TRP A 72 7.72 4.64 8.24
C TRP A 72 8.59 3.62 7.49
N ARG A 73 9.90 3.71 7.67
CA ARG A 73 10.83 2.67 7.24
C ARG A 73 11.99 2.53 8.22
N ARG A 74 12.72 1.44 8.06
CA ARG A 74 14.05 1.27 8.65
C ARG A 74 15.07 1.80 7.64
N ASP A 75 16.01 2.60 8.12
CA ASP A 75 17.13 3.07 7.33
C ASP A 75 18.14 1.92 7.12
N VAL A 76 19.09 2.12 6.20
CA VAL A 76 20.19 1.18 5.90
C VAL A 76 21.14 1.07 7.10
N LYS A 77 21.26 2.13 7.89
CA LYS A 77 21.97 2.08 9.17
C LYS A 77 21.15 1.23 10.16
N PRO A 78 21.77 0.24 10.81
CA PRO A 78 21.07 -0.61 11.78
C PRO A 78 20.40 0.26 12.86
N ASP A 79 19.16 -0.08 13.18
CA ASP A 79 18.32 0.51 14.23
C ASP A 79 17.94 2.01 14.09
N CYS A 80 18.25 2.63 12.94
CA CYS A 80 17.67 3.90 12.55
C CYS A 80 16.27 3.68 11.94
N LYS A 81 15.23 4.23 12.55
CA LYS A 81 13.85 4.22 12.03
C LYS A 81 13.44 5.64 11.73
N GLU A 82 12.80 5.86 10.60
CA GLU A 82 12.34 7.18 10.20
C GLU A 82 10.88 7.16 9.78
N LEU A 83 10.21 8.27 10.10
CA LEU A 83 8.80 8.51 9.81
C LEU A 83 8.71 9.70 8.85
N TRP A 84 7.96 9.52 7.78
CA TRP A 84 7.70 10.53 6.78
C TRP A 84 6.22 10.87 6.78
N ILE A 85 5.95 12.17 6.72
CA ILE A 85 4.58 12.71 6.66
C ILE A 85 4.50 13.61 5.44
N PHE A 86 3.43 13.46 4.68
CA PHE A 86 3.13 14.18 3.46
C PHE A 86 1.79 14.89 3.61
N TRP A 87 1.68 16.10 3.09
CA TRP A 87 0.42 16.85 3.09
C TRP A 87 0.40 17.89 1.98
N TRP A 88 -0.81 18.40 1.69
CA TRP A 88 -1.03 19.52 0.79
C TRP A 88 -1.63 20.69 1.56
N GLY A 89 -1.37 21.91 1.12
CA GLY A 89 -1.92 23.12 1.73
C GLY A 89 -1.26 23.47 3.08
N ASP A 90 -2.09 23.72 4.09
CA ASP A 90 -1.65 24.12 5.43
C ASP A 90 -1.07 22.95 6.22
N GLU A 91 -0.19 23.27 7.17
CA GLU A 91 0.42 22.24 8.03
C GLU A 91 -0.65 21.55 8.90
N PRO A 92 -0.71 20.20 8.90
CA PRO A 92 -1.63 19.48 9.76
C PRO A 92 -1.30 19.71 11.24
N ASN A 93 -2.28 19.55 12.12
CA ASN A 93 -2.03 19.60 13.55
C ASN A 93 -1.27 18.34 14.01
N LEU A 94 0.03 18.49 14.24
CA LEU A 94 0.92 17.41 14.67
C LEU A 94 1.06 17.33 16.20
N VAL A 95 0.41 18.23 16.95
CA VAL A 95 0.47 18.27 18.42
C VAL A 95 -0.20 17.02 18.99
N GLY A 96 0.55 16.24 19.77
CA GLY A 96 0.09 14.97 20.36
C GLY A 96 0.10 13.77 19.41
N VAL A 97 0.19 14.01 18.09
CA VAL A 97 0.35 12.95 17.08
C VAL A 97 1.79 12.44 17.07
N ILE A 98 2.75 13.36 17.07
CA ILE A 98 4.18 13.05 17.04
C ILE A 98 4.71 12.93 18.47
N HIS A 99 5.46 11.85 18.74
CA HIS A 99 6.10 11.64 20.02
C HIS A 99 7.16 12.71 20.29
N HIS A 100 7.26 13.19 21.53
CA HIS A 100 8.13 14.31 21.92
C HIS A 100 9.63 14.01 21.73
N GLU A 101 10.02 12.74 21.65
CA GLU A 101 11.40 12.31 21.39
C GLU A 101 11.75 12.29 19.89
N LEU A 102 10.77 12.48 19.00
CA LEU A 102 11.02 12.58 17.57
C LEU A 102 11.43 14.00 17.21
N GLN A 103 12.47 14.09 16.40
CA GLN A 103 12.99 15.36 15.90
C GLN A 103 12.85 15.41 14.38
N VAL A 104 12.60 16.62 13.89
CA VAL A 104 12.59 16.90 12.46
C VAL A 104 14.02 16.89 11.96
N VAL A 105 14.34 15.95 11.07
CA VAL A 105 15.66 15.86 10.45
C VAL A 105 15.68 16.64 9.14
N GLU A 106 14.57 16.60 8.40
CA GLU A 106 14.50 17.15 7.06
C GLU A 106 13.06 17.52 6.73
N GLU A 107 12.88 18.61 5.99
CA GLU A 107 11.60 18.99 5.41
C GLU A 107 11.81 19.55 4.01
N GLY A 108 10.81 19.42 3.17
CA GLY A 108 10.91 19.83 1.79
C GLY A 108 9.57 20.08 1.12
N LEU A 109 9.67 20.76 -0.02
CA LEU A 109 8.56 21.09 -0.90
C LEU A 109 8.74 20.38 -2.23
N TRP A 110 7.64 20.16 -2.93
CA TRP A 110 7.64 19.73 -4.34
C TRP A 110 8.59 20.56 -5.20
N GLU A 111 8.58 21.89 -5.03
CA GLU A 111 9.33 22.85 -5.85
C GLU A 111 10.85 22.67 -5.77
N ASN A 112 11.34 22.07 -4.68
CA ASN A 112 12.77 21.76 -4.51
C ASN A 112 13.19 20.49 -5.29
N GLY A 113 12.24 19.85 -5.97
CA GLY A 113 12.39 18.57 -6.66
C GLY A 113 12.24 17.38 -5.70
N LEU A 114 11.38 16.41 -6.04
CA LEU A 114 11.31 15.17 -5.28
C LEU A 114 12.41 14.20 -5.70
N SER A 115 13.30 13.88 -4.76
CA SER A 115 14.27 12.81 -4.91
C SER A 115 13.57 11.48 -5.25
N TYR A 116 14.28 10.54 -5.89
CA TYR A 116 13.74 9.20 -6.16
C TYR A 116 13.28 8.49 -4.87
N GLU A 117 14.02 8.71 -3.78
CA GLU A 117 13.70 8.19 -2.47
C GLU A 117 12.40 8.77 -1.91
N CYS A 118 12.25 10.09 -1.93
CA CYS A 118 11.04 10.76 -1.48
C CYS A 118 9.81 10.31 -2.30
N ARG A 119 9.96 10.15 -3.63
CA ARG A 119 8.89 9.62 -4.50
C ARG A 119 8.49 8.20 -4.11
N THR A 120 9.48 7.34 -3.87
CA THR A 120 9.22 5.94 -3.48
C THR A 120 8.49 5.86 -2.14
N LEU A 121 8.83 6.72 -1.18
CA LEU A 121 8.16 6.79 0.11
C LEU A 121 6.75 7.36 0.01
N LEU A 122 6.55 8.39 -0.82
CA LEU A 122 5.23 8.91 -1.11
C LEU A 122 4.31 7.82 -1.70
N PHE A 123 4.79 7.04 -2.66
CA PHE A 123 4.03 5.92 -3.22
C PHE A 123 3.68 4.87 -2.16
N LYS A 124 4.59 4.59 -1.21
CA LYS A 124 4.29 3.72 -0.07
C LYS A 124 3.24 4.33 0.86
N ALA A 125 3.28 5.63 1.12
CA ALA A 125 2.27 6.30 1.94
C ALA A 125 0.88 6.24 1.27
N ILE A 126 0.82 6.47 -0.05
CA ILE A 126 -0.42 6.34 -0.84
C ILE A 126 -0.91 4.89 -0.83
N HIS A 127 -0.01 3.91 -0.97
CA HIS A 127 -0.34 2.50 -0.85
C HIS A 127 -0.91 2.16 0.54
N ASN A 128 -0.33 2.69 1.62
CA ASN A 128 -0.85 2.49 2.98
C ASN A 128 -2.25 3.08 3.15
N LEU A 129 -2.49 4.28 2.61
CA LEU A 129 -3.81 4.89 2.62
C LEU A 129 -4.83 4.03 1.85
N LEU A 130 -4.47 3.60 0.64
CA LEU A 130 -5.31 2.76 -0.21
C LEU A 130 -5.62 1.42 0.47
N GLU A 131 -4.61 0.77 1.04
CA GLU A 131 -4.75 -0.48 1.78
C GLU A 131 -5.77 -0.34 2.92
N ARG A 132 -5.69 0.74 3.70
CA ARG A 132 -6.66 1.03 4.76
C ARG A 132 -8.08 1.22 4.21
N CYS A 133 -8.22 2.02 3.16
CA CYS A 133 -9.52 2.25 2.50
C CYS A 133 -10.11 0.95 1.91
N LEU A 134 -9.28 0.01 1.48
CA LEU A 134 -9.70 -1.30 0.98
C LEU A 134 -10.07 -2.25 2.13
N MET A 135 -9.31 -2.24 3.23
CA MET A 135 -9.62 -3.01 4.43
C MET A 135 -10.95 -2.59 5.04
N ASP A 136 -11.26 -1.29 5.08
CA ASP A 136 -12.56 -0.76 5.52
C ASP A 136 -13.73 -1.25 4.63
N LYS A 137 -13.42 -1.74 3.42
CA LYS A 137 -14.37 -2.34 2.46
C LYS A 137 -14.30 -3.88 2.43
N ASN A 138 -13.75 -4.50 3.48
CA ASN A 138 -13.59 -5.95 3.62
C ASN A 138 -12.64 -6.62 2.61
N PHE A 139 -11.70 -5.88 2.03
CA PHE A 139 -10.60 -6.50 1.29
C PHE A 139 -9.48 -6.92 2.24
N VAL A 140 -8.86 -8.06 1.93
CA VAL A 140 -7.67 -8.56 2.63
C VAL A 140 -6.47 -8.50 1.69
N ARG A 141 -5.30 -8.14 2.24
CA ARG A 141 -4.05 -8.12 1.48
C ARG A 141 -3.33 -9.45 1.56
N ILE A 142 -3.01 -10.03 0.41
CA ILE A 142 -2.22 -11.25 0.24
C ILE A 142 -1.05 -10.94 -0.71
N GLY A 143 0.12 -10.65 -0.12
CA GLY A 143 1.28 -10.20 -0.88
C GLY A 143 1.04 -8.85 -1.54
N LYS A 144 1.03 -8.82 -2.89
CA LYS A 144 0.69 -7.63 -3.68
C LYS A 144 -0.80 -7.49 -4.00
N TRP A 145 -1.60 -8.52 -3.74
CA TRP A 145 -3.00 -8.58 -4.14
C TRP A 145 -3.92 -8.18 -3.00
N PHE A 146 -4.95 -7.41 -3.32
CA PHE A 146 -6.09 -7.15 -2.47
C PHE A 146 -7.25 -8.01 -2.97
N VAL A 147 -7.79 -8.86 -2.11
CA VAL A 147 -8.84 -9.81 -2.47
C VAL A 147 -10.00 -9.62 -1.50
N ARG A 148 -11.22 -9.63 -2.02
CA ARG A 148 -12.41 -9.72 -1.19
C ARG A 148 -12.68 -11.20 -0.87
N PRO A 149 -12.66 -11.63 0.42
CA PRO A 149 -13.05 -12.99 0.79
C PRO A 149 -14.52 -13.25 0.47
N TYR A 150 -14.85 -14.51 0.22
CA TYR A 150 -16.21 -14.97 -0.01
C TYR A 150 -16.98 -15.02 1.32
N GLU A 151 -18.24 -14.60 1.30
CA GLU A 151 -19.16 -14.76 2.43
C GLU A 151 -19.75 -16.17 2.45
N LYS A 152 -20.02 -16.71 3.65
CA LYS A 152 -20.33 -18.14 3.89
C LYS A 152 -21.60 -18.63 3.17
N ASP A 153 -22.49 -17.72 2.80
CA ASP A 153 -23.78 -17.99 2.15
C ASP A 153 -23.87 -17.51 0.69
N GLU A 154 -22.78 -16.99 0.12
CA GLU A 154 -22.77 -16.62 -1.29
C GLU A 154 -22.69 -17.86 -2.19
N LYS A 155 -23.81 -18.18 -2.85
CA LYS A 155 -23.76 -19.11 -3.98
C LYS A 155 -22.79 -18.53 -5.02
N PRO A 156 -21.89 -19.33 -5.62
CA PRO A 156 -20.90 -18.88 -6.60
C PRO A 156 -21.53 -18.54 -7.97
N VAL A 157 -22.59 -17.74 -7.97
CA VAL A 157 -23.35 -17.36 -9.17
C VAL A 157 -22.65 -16.22 -9.91
N ASN A 158 -21.94 -15.33 -9.19
CA ASN A 158 -21.25 -14.17 -9.78
C ASN A 158 -19.72 -14.29 -9.65
N LYS A 159 -19.11 -14.94 -10.63
CA LYS A 159 -17.64 -15.03 -10.77
C LYS A 159 -16.95 -13.66 -10.88
N SER A 160 -17.68 -12.60 -11.21
CA SER A 160 -17.20 -11.22 -11.39
C SER A 160 -17.06 -10.41 -10.10
N GLU A 161 -17.63 -10.85 -8.98
CA GLU A 161 -17.57 -10.09 -7.72
C GLU A 161 -16.28 -10.34 -6.92
N HIS A 162 -15.57 -11.41 -7.25
CA HIS A 162 -14.39 -11.89 -6.52
C HIS A 162 -13.11 -11.65 -7.29
N LEU A 163 -12.93 -10.40 -7.70
CA LEU A 163 -11.72 -9.94 -8.38
C LEU A 163 -10.66 -9.56 -7.36
N SER A 164 -9.43 -9.89 -7.69
CA SER A 164 -8.24 -9.46 -6.98
C SER A 164 -7.63 -8.27 -7.71
N CYS A 165 -7.30 -7.22 -6.98
CA CYS A 165 -6.64 -6.04 -7.53
C CYS A 165 -5.21 -5.91 -6.98
N ALA A 166 -4.27 -5.52 -7.82
CA ALA A 166 -2.95 -5.08 -7.39
C ALA A 166 -2.67 -3.70 -7.98
N PHE A 167 -2.00 -2.85 -7.20
CA PHE A 167 -1.77 -1.45 -7.52
C PHE A 167 -0.28 -1.19 -7.68
N THR A 168 0.10 -0.62 -8.82
CA THR A 168 1.46 -0.13 -9.06
C THR A 168 1.41 1.38 -9.23
N PHE A 169 2.27 2.11 -8.53
CA PHE A 169 2.30 3.57 -8.57
C PHE A 169 3.49 4.05 -9.39
N PHE A 170 3.28 5.07 -10.20
CA PHE A 170 4.32 5.71 -10.97
C PHE A 170 4.01 7.20 -11.16
N LEU A 171 5.04 7.96 -11.52
CA LEU A 171 4.89 9.35 -11.89
C LEU A 171 4.69 9.45 -13.41
N HIS A 172 3.68 10.18 -13.85
CA HIS A 172 3.47 10.53 -15.24
C HIS A 172 3.74 12.02 -15.46
N GLY A 173 4.54 12.33 -16.49
CA GLY A 173 5.01 13.69 -16.71
C GLY A 173 5.86 14.18 -15.55
N GLU A 174 5.61 15.41 -15.12
CA GLU A 174 6.41 16.04 -14.06
C GLU A 174 5.78 15.91 -12.68
N SER A 175 4.44 15.96 -12.56
CA SER A 175 3.76 16.12 -11.27
C SER A 175 2.64 15.11 -10.99
N ASN A 176 2.22 14.27 -11.94
CA ASN A 176 1.03 13.44 -11.75
C ASN A 176 1.37 12.06 -11.20
N VAL A 177 0.80 11.70 -10.05
CA VAL A 177 0.83 10.32 -9.57
C VAL A 177 -0.26 9.54 -10.25
N CYS A 178 0.14 8.47 -10.94
CA CYS A 178 -0.76 7.52 -11.56
C CYS A 178 -0.65 6.16 -10.88
N THR A 179 -1.72 5.39 -10.96
CA THR A 179 -1.73 3.98 -10.59
C THR A 179 -2.14 3.10 -11.77
N SER A 180 -1.42 2.00 -11.95
CA SER A 180 -1.84 0.90 -12.81
C SER A 180 -2.51 -0.16 -11.95
N VAL A 181 -3.71 -0.57 -12.36
CA VAL A 181 -4.48 -1.60 -11.65
C VAL A 181 -4.40 -2.90 -12.43
N GLU A 182 -3.81 -3.93 -11.81
CA GLU A 182 -3.88 -5.31 -12.32
C GLU A 182 -5.10 -5.98 -11.73
N ILE A 183 -5.93 -6.58 -12.57
CA ILE A 183 -7.11 -7.36 -12.16
C ILE A 183 -6.85 -8.84 -12.47
N ALA A 184 -7.01 -9.69 -11.46
CA ALA A 184 -6.87 -11.13 -11.59
C ALA A 184 -7.99 -11.86 -10.84
N GLN A 185 -8.29 -13.08 -11.26
CA GLN A 185 -9.22 -13.96 -10.57
C GLN A 185 -8.45 -15.08 -9.87
N HIS A 186 -8.38 -15.02 -8.53
CA HIS A 186 -7.75 -16.06 -7.71
C HIS A 186 -8.78 -17.10 -7.25
N GLN A 187 -8.29 -18.21 -6.69
CA GLN A 187 -9.14 -19.20 -6.04
C GLN A 187 -9.93 -18.56 -4.89
N PRO A 188 -11.16 -19.06 -4.60
CA PRO A 188 -11.95 -18.56 -3.50
C PRO A 188 -11.21 -18.59 -2.16
N ILE A 189 -11.21 -17.46 -1.47
CA ILE A 189 -10.65 -17.31 -0.13
C ILE A 189 -11.80 -17.08 0.83
N TYR A 190 -11.87 -17.86 1.90
CA TYR A 190 -12.89 -17.75 2.93
C TYR A 190 -12.26 -17.30 4.23
N LEU A 191 -12.98 -16.48 5.00
CA LEU A 191 -12.57 -16.15 6.36
C LEU A 191 -12.74 -17.37 7.26
N ILE A 192 -11.75 -17.64 8.11
CA ILE A 192 -11.82 -18.70 9.11
C ILE A 192 -12.50 -18.12 10.35
N ASN A 193 -13.64 -18.70 10.74
CA ASN A 193 -14.37 -18.29 11.95
C ASN A 193 -14.14 -19.31 13.09
N GLU A 194 -14.53 -18.95 14.31
CA GLU A 194 -14.41 -19.82 15.50
C GLU A 194 -15.06 -21.19 15.31
N GLU A 195 -16.15 -21.29 14.55
CA GLU A 195 -16.78 -22.56 14.19
C GLU A 195 -15.83 -23.50 13.44
N HIS A 196 -15.01 -22.97 12.52
CA HIS A 196 -14.00 -23.77 11.80
C HIS A 196 -12.90 -24.26 12.76
N ILE A 197 -12.57 -23.45 13.76
CA ILE A 197 -11.60 -23.80 14.81
C ILE A 197 -12.17 -24.90 15.70
N HIS A 198 -13.43 -24.77 16.15
CA HIS A 198 -14.12 -25.80 16.94
C HIS A 198 -14.28 -27.11 16.16
N MET A 199 -14.63 -27.05 14.86
CA MET A 199 -14.68 -28.24 14.01
C MET A 199 -13.30 -28.92 13.89
N ALA A 200 -12.22 -28.15 13.71
CA ALA A 200 -10.86 -28.68 13.67
C ALA A 200 -10.43 -29.31 15.01
N GLN A 201 -10.78 -28.68 16.14
CA GLN A 201 -10.49 -29.20 17.49
C GLN A 201 -11.31 -30.44 17.86
N SER A 202 -12.53 -30.57 17.33
CA SER A 202 -13.41 -31.72 17.60
C SER A 202 -13.12 -32.95 16.75
N SER A 203 -12.23 -32.85 15.74
CA SER A 203 -11.85 -33.97 14.88
C SER A 203 -10.65 -34.74 15.43
N PRO A 204 -10.77 -36.05 15.76
CA PRO A 204 -9.65 -36.89 16.19
C PRO A 204 -8.77 -37.41 15.04
N ALA A 205 -9.04 -37.02 13.78
CA ALA A 205 -8.22 -37.36 12.62
C ALA A 205 -7.64 -36.09 11.98
N PRO A 206 -6.39 -36.12 11.45
CA PRO A 206 -5.82 -34.99 10.75
C PRO A 206 -6.72 -34.64 9.57
N PHE A 207 -7.30 -33.43 9.59
CA PHE A 207 -8.08 -32.89 8.48
C PHE A 207 -7.21 -32.89 7.22
N GLN A 208 -7.49 -33.82 6.31
CA GLN A 208 -7.04 -33.68 4.92
C GLN A 208 -7.92 -32.62 4.27
N ASP A 209 -7.43 -31.38 4.30
CA ASP A 209 -7.91 -30.34 3.39
C ASP A 209 -7.69 -30.83 1.95
N ASN A 210 -8.72 -31.41 1.35
CA ASN A 210 -8.76 -31.69 -0.09
C ASN A 210 -8.67 -30.41 -0.94
N CYS A 211 -8.66 -29.23 -0.32
CA CYS A 211 -8.37 -27.96 -0.97
C CYS A 211 -6.85 -27.73 -1.21
N LEU A 212 -5.96 -28.43 -0.50
CA LEU A 212 -4.50 -28.34 -0.66
C LEU A 212 -3.89 -29.37 -1.63
N GLN A 213 -4.65 -30.38 -2.07
CA GLN A 213 -4.13 -31.41 -2.97
C GLN A 213 -3.89 -30.94 -4.42
N SER A 214 -4.39 -29.77 -4.82
CA SER A 214 -4.09 -29.22 -6.16
C SER A 214 -2.72 -28.51 -6.24
N LYS A 215 -2.07 -28.19 -5.11
CA LYS A 215 -0.80 -27.42 -5.10
C LYS A 215 0.49 -28.23 -4.92
N ARG A 216 0.43 -29.56 -4.83
CA ARG A 216 1.65 -30.41 -4.76
C ARG A 216 2.20 -30.89 -6.11
N ARG A 217 1.69 -30.41 -7.25
CA ARG A 217 2.16 -30.80 -8.60
C ARG A 217 2.87 -29.72 -9.42
N ALA A 218 3.37 -28.65 -8.80
CA ALA A 218 4.05 -27.58 -9.54
C ALA A 218 5.36 -27.08 -8.91
N ILE A 219 6.10 -27.94 -8.19
CA ILE A 219 7.52 -27.68 -7.90
C ILE A 219 8.27 -29.01 -8.09
N SER A 220 8.52 -29.34 -9.36
CA SER A 220 9.50 -30.33 -9.82
C SER A 220 9.53 -30.21 -11.35
N ILE A 221 10.37 -29.32 -11.85
CA ILE A 221 11.32 -29.43 -12.99
C ILE A 221 12.11 -28.12 -12.98
#